data_AF-A0A970XXA7-F1
#
_entry.id   AF-A0A970XXA7-F1
#
_cell.length_a   1.000
_cell.length_b   1.000
_cell.length_c   1.000
_cell.angle_alpha   90.00
_cell.angle_beta   90.00
_cell.angle_gamma   90.00
#
_symmetry.space_group_name_H-M   'P 1'
#
loop_
_entity.id
_entity.type
_entity.pdbx_description
1 polymer ?
#
loop_
_entity_poly.entity_id
_entity_poly.type
_entity_poly.pdbx_seq_one_letter_code
_entity_poly.pdbx_strand_id
1 'polypeptide(L)'
;LEYIKENHPDAGLPETDGICYKVDSDSRRKIGYSRRVYSGGGWDIIIGCPVTPQKVYDVKAEYNKGDIIWVGRIINGKIEEKSYENISPR
;
A
#
# COMPACT_ATOMS: atom_id res chain seq x y z
N LEU A 1 -2.80 -4.40 4.77
CA LEU A 1 -2.72 -5.79 4.27
C LEU A 1 -3.85 -6.64 4.82
N GLU A 2 -4.15 -6.58 6.13
CA GLU A 2 -5.32 -7.26 6.71
C GLU A 2 -6.62 -6.97 5.94
N TYR A 3 -6.87 -5.69 5.61
CA TYR A 3 -8.01 -5.31 4.77
C TYR A 3 -8.06 -6.08 3.43
N ILE A 4 -6.93 -6.23 2.73
CA ILE A 4 -6.86 -6.96 1.46
C ILE A 4 -7.13 -8.46 1.71
N LYS A 5 -6.62 -9.03 2.82
CA LYS A 5 -6.86 -10.43 3.20
C LYS A 5 -8.34 -10.71 3.50
N GLU A 6 -9.01 -9.77 4.16
CA GLU A 6 -10.41 -9.89 4.54
C GLU A 6 -11.36 -9.68 3.36
N ASN A 7 -11.04 -8.74 2.46
CA ASN A 7 -11.94 -8.33 1.37
C ASN A 7 -11.63 -9.01 0.03
N HIS A 8 -10.39 -9.46 -0.18
CA HIS A 8 -9.90 -10.11 -1.41
C HIS A 8 -9.17 -11.41 -1.07
N PRO A 9 -9.89 -12.47 -0.64
CA PRO A 9 -9.27 -13.75 -0.29
C PRO A 9 -8.56 -14.43 -1.47
N ASP A 10 -8.91 -14.06 -2.72
CA ASP A 10 -8.24 -14.47 -3.94
C ASP A 10 -6.81 -13.96 -4.08
N ALA A 11 -6.42 -12.96 -3.27
CA ALA A 11 -5.05 -12.45 -3.22
C ALA A 11 -4.04 -13.50 -2.70
N GLY A 12 -4.49 -14.60 -2.08
CA GLY A 12 -3.62 -15.69 -1.64
C GLY A 12 -2.48 -15.23 -0.71
N LEU A 13 -2.75 -14.21 0.11
CA LEU A 13 -1.76 -13.53 0.94
C LEU A 13 -1.04 -14.51 1.88
N PRO A 14 0.30 -14.59 1.88
CA PRO A 14 1.02 -15.32 2.91
C PRO A 14 0.74 -14.70 4.29
N GLU A 15 0.82 -15.51 5.35
CA GLU A 15 0.81 -14.99 6.72
C GLU A 15 1.92 -13.95 6.83
N THR A 16 1.59 -12.80 7.40
CA THR A 16 2.22 -11.48 7.30
C THR A 16 3.63 -11.38 7.92
N ASP A 17 4.46 -12.41 7.78
CA ASP A 17 5.79 -12.52 8.36
C ASP A 17 6.83 -11.98 7.36
N GLY A 18 7.52 -10.90 7.73
CA GLY A 18 8.71 -10.43 7.01
C GLY A 18 8.61 -9.11 6.24
N ILE A 19 7.60 -8.27 6.49
CA ILE A 19 7.59 -6.91 5.93
C ILE A 19 8.63 -6.06 6.67
N CYS A 20 9.73 -5.76 5.98
CA CYS A 20 10.79 -4.92 6.53
C CYS A 20 10.56 -3.46 6.10
N TYR A 21 10.74 -2.54 7.04
CA TYR A 21 10.66 -1.12 6.73
C TYR A 21 11.87 -0.72 5.88
N LYS A 22 11.63 -0.07 4.74
CA LYS A 22 12.69 0.62 3.99
C LYS A 22 12.21 2.02 3.68
N VAL A 23 12.59 2.98 4.51
CA VAL A 23 12.23 4.39 4.28
C VAL A 23 13.01 4.89 3.06
N ASP A 24 12.40 4.78 1.87
CA ASP A 24 12.82 5.55 0.71
C ASP A 24 12.27 6.96 0.87
N SER A 25 13.05 7.80 1.56
CA SER A 25 12.78 9.24 1.61
C SER A 25 13.17 9.80 0.25
N ASP A 26 12.26 9.74 -0.74
CA ASP A 26 12.51 10.35 -2.05
C ASP A 26 12.79 11.85 -1.80
N SER A 27 14.06 12.23 -1.98
CA SER A 27 14.61 13.55 -1.68
C SER A 27 14.09 14.64 -2.61
N ARG A 28 13.18 14.30 -3.55
CA ARG A 28 12.40 15.25 -4.33
C ARG A 28 11.27 15.80 -3.47
N ARG A 29 11.66 16.64 -2.50
CA ARG A 29 10.76 17.48 -1.69
C ARG A 29 9.85 18.32 -2.60
N LYS A 30 8.70 17.78 -2.99
CA LYS A 30 7.51 18.61 -3.16
C LYS A 30 7.15 19.07 -1.76
N ILE A 31 7.34 20.37 -1.49
CA ILE A 31 7.01 21.00 -0.21
C ILE A 31 5.58 20.59 0.15
N GLY A 32 5.41 19.78 1.20
CA GLY A 32 4.11 19.29 1.65
C GLY A 32 3.73 17.85 1.23
N TYR A 33 4.64 17.01 0.74
CA TYR A 33 4.34 15.60 0.47
C TYR A 33 5.52 14.69 0.85
N SER A 34 5.27 13.64 1.63
CA SER A 34 6.27 12.61 1.94
C SER A 34 5.81 11.24 1.44
N ARG A 35 6.73 10.43 0.92
CA ARG A 35 6.48 9.06 0.50
C ARG A 35 7.19 8.10 1.45
N ARG A 36 6.54 6.99 1.81
CA ARG A 36 7.14 5.86 2.55
C ARG A 36 6.94 4.60 1.74
N VAL A 37 7.94 3.72 1.74
CA VAL A 37 7.87 2.42 1.07
C VAL A 37 8.10 1.32 2.12
N TYR A 38 7.34 0.25 2.04
CA TYR A 38 7.50 -0.94 2.88
C TYR A 38 7.60 -2.14 1.97
N SER A 39 8.67 -2.91 2.09
CA SER A 39 8.92 -4.04 1.19
C SER A 39 9.20 -5.31 1.99
N GLY A 40 8.50 -6.39 1.68
CA GLY A 40 8.79 -7.71 2.26
C GLY A 40 7.67 -8.70 2.04
N GLY A 41 8.01 -9.99 2.09
CA GLY A 41 7.06 -11.07 1.80
C GLY A 41 6.41 -10.97 0.42
N GLY A 42 7.13 -10.43 -0.58
CA GLY A 42 6.62 -10.20 -1.94
C GLY A 42 5.80 -8.91 -2.12
N TRP A 43 5.51 -8.17 -1.05
CA TRP A 43 4.76 -6.92 -1.08
C TRP A 43 5.67 -5.70 -1.15
N ASP A 44 5.27 -4.73 -1.97
CA ASP A 44 5.75 -3.36 -2.01
C ASP A 44 4.58 -2.41 -1.72
N ILE A 45 4.60 -1.78 -0.56
CA ILE A 45 3.57 -0.85 -0.09
C ILE A 45 4.12 0.57 -0.13
N ILE A 46 3.49 1.42 -0.93
CA ILE A 46 3.81 2.83 -1.06
C ILE A 46 2.73 3.64 -0.35
N ILE A 47 3.12 4.46 0.61
CA ILE A 47 2.25 5.38 1.33
C ILE A 47 2.65 6.81 1.00
N GLY A 48 1.72 7.55 0.41
CA GLY A 48 1.78 8.99 0.21
C GLY A 48 1.13 9.75 1.35
N CYS A 49 1.89 10.62 2.01
CA CYS A 49 1.40 11.48 3.08
C CYS A 49 1.44 12.95 2.62
N PRO A 50 0.33 13.51 2.12
CA PRO A 50 0.18 14.95 1.98
C PRO A 50 0.19 15.65 3.35
N VAL A 51 0.81 16.82 3.43
CA VAL A 51 0.81 17.69 4.61
C VAL A 51 -0.45 18.55 4.56
N THR A 52 -1.59 17.92 4.83
CA THR A 52 -2.91 18.56 4.91
C THR A 52 -3.45 18.50 6.34
N PRO A 53 -4.33 19.44 6.76
CA PRO A 53 -4.99 19.37 8.07
C PRO A 53 -5.80 18.08 8.26
N GLN A 54 -6.34 17.58 7.15
CA GLN A 54 -6.99 16.27 7.09
C GLN A 54 -5.91 15.18 6.94
N LYS A 55 -5.95 14.17 7.82
CA LYS A 55 -5.06 13.00 7.74
C LYS A 55 -5.55 12.06 6.64
N VAL A 56 -5.14 12.35 5.42
CA VAL A 56 -5.36 11.50 4.24
C VAL A 56 -4.03 10.86 3.87
N TYR A 57 -4.02 9.54 3.74
CA TYR A 57 -2.87 8.80 3.22
C TYR A 57 -3.30 8.05 1.96
N ASP A 58 -2.63 8.32 0.84
CA ASP A 58 -2.80 7.50 -0.37
C ASP A 58 -1.92 6.26 -0.24
N VAL A 59 -2.49 5.08 -0.44
CA VAL A 59 -1.77 3.82 -0.28
C VAL A 59 -1.88 3.01 -1.56
N LYS A 60 -0.73 2.57 -2.09
CA LYS A 60 -0.65 1.56 -3.14
C LYS A 60 0.08 0.35 -2.56
N ALA A 61 -0.53 -0.82 -2.61
CA ALA A 61 0.11 -2.08 -2.27
C ALA A 61 0.23 -2.92 -3.53
N GLU A 62 1.42 -3.42 -3.81
CA GLU A 62 1.73 -4.22 -4.99
C GLU A 62 2.38 -5.52 -4.54
N TYR A 63 1.93 -6.65 -5.07
CA TYR A 63 2.52 -7.95 -4.83
C TYR A 63 3.26 -8.43 -6.07
N ASN A 64 4.43 -9.05 -5.88
CA ASN A 64 5.21 -9.70 -6.93
C ASN A 64 5.34 -8.86 -8.22
N LYS A 65 5.58 -7.55 -8.08
CA LYS A 65 5.72 -6.59 -9.20
C LYS A 65 4.48 -6.46 -10.10
N GLY A 66 3.29 -6.59 -9.51
CA GLY A 66 2.03 -6.27 -10.19
C GLY A 66 1.04 -7.43 -10.34
N ASP A 67 1.38 -8.63 -9.85
CA ASP A 67 0.45 -9.76 -9.80
C ASP A 67 -0.84 -9.39 -9.08
N ILE A 68 -0.70 -8.64 -7.98
CA ILE A 68 -1.81 -8.00 -7.28
C ILE A 68 -1.48 -6.54 -7.10
N ILE A 69 -2.44 -5.67 -7.44
CA ILE A 69 -2.34 -4.24 -7.24
C ILE A 69 -3.58 -3.80 -6.47
N TRP A 70 -3.37 -3.26 -5.28
CA TRP A 70 -4.41 -2.62 -4.50
C TRP A 70 -4.10 -1.13 -4.35
N VAL A 71 -5.09 -0.28 -4.60
CA VAL A 71 -5.00 1.16 -4.40
C VAL A 71 -6.14 1.60 -3.51
N GLY A 72 -5.82 2.34 -2.48
CA GLY A 72 -6.81 2.91 -1.58
C GLY A 72 -6.30 4.13 -0.84
N ARG A 73 -7.15 4.61 0.07
CA ARG A 73 -6.87 5.76 0.93
C ARG A 73 -7.19 5.43 2.37
N ILE A 74 -6.45 6.05 3.28
CA ILE A 74 -6.78 6.05 4.70
C ILE A 74 -7.13 7.48 5.09
N ILE A 75 -8.40 7.73 5.38
CA ILE A 75 -8.94 9.04 5.76
C ILE A 75 -9.37 8.96 7.21
N ASN A 76 -8.66 9.66 8.11
CA ASN A 76 -8.95 9.64 9.55
C ASN A 76 -9.07 8.21 10.13
N GLY A 77 -8.25 7.28 9.64
CA GLY A 77 -8.25 5.87 10.08
C GLY A 77 -9.26 4.96 9.38
N LYS A 78 -10.13 5.50 8.52
CA LYS A 78 -11.04 4.70 7.69
C LYS A 78 -10.36 4.37 6.36
N ILE A 79 -10.46 3.10 5.95
CA ILE A 79 -9.94 2.62 4.66
C ILE A 79 -11.02 2.84 3.60
N GLU A 80 -10.63 3.46 2.49
CA GLU A 80 -11.42 3.61 1.27
C GLU A 80 -10.66 2.91 0.15
N GLU A 81 -11.16 1.77 -0.31
CA GLU A 81 -10.64 1.11 -1.51
C GLU A 81 -11.02 1.92 -2.76
N LYS A 82 -10.06 2.08 -3.66
CA LYS A 82 -10.27 2.72 -4.96
C LYS A 82 -10.25 1.74 -6.11
N SER A 83 -9.29 0.81 -6.08
CA SER A 83 -9.16 -0.22 -7.09
C SER A 83 -8.43 -1.43 -6.53
N TYR A 84 -8.78 -2.58 -7.06
CA TYR A 84 -8.11 -3.85 -6.84
C TYR A 84 -7.99 -4.58 -8.18
N GLU A 85 -6.80 -5.06 -8.48
CA GLU A 85 -6.49 -5.85 -9.67
C GLU A 85 -5.72 -7.10 -9.25
N ASN A 86 -6.14 -8.26 -9.74
CA ASN A 86 -5.44 -9.53 -9.59
C ASN A 86 -5.20 -10.12 -10.98
N ILE A 87 -3.96 -10.07 -11.42
CA ILE A 87 -3.50 -10.46 -12.77
C ILE A 87 -2.89 -11.87 -12.75
N SER A 88 -2.83 -12.50 -11.58
CA SER A 88 -2.28 -13.84 -11.44
C SER A 88 -3.08 -14.83 -12.30
N PRO A 89 -2.46 -15.54 -13.27
CA PRO A 89 -3.13 -16.60 -13.98
C PRO A 89 -3.44 -17.72 -12.98
N ARG A 90 -4.73 -18.08 -12.88
CA ARG A 90 -5.19 -19.25 -12.12
C ARG A 90 -4.55 -20.54 -12.60
#